data_AF-X1SPE9-F1
#
_entry.id   AF-X1SPE9-F1
#
_cell.length_a   1.000
_cell.length_b   1.000
_cell.length_c   1.000
_cell.angle_alpha   90.00
_cell.angle_beta   90.00
_cell.angle_gamma   90.00
#
_symmetry.space_group_name_H-M   'P 1'
#
loop_
_entity.id
_entity.type
_entity.pdbx_description
1 polymer ?
#
loop_
_entity_poly.entity_id
_entity_poly.type
_entity_poly.pdbx_seq_one_letter_code
_entity_poly.pdbx_strand_id
1 'polypeptide(L)'
;MMLRLMRDLKEPPTAGLGGFALGVGVEMIDETLHSLMGPMMKKMSRGINRGALETWLTPEQANTLFRRGKIDQSYWDLLTKSEGYADIVARQLYTAEMPFPSIPDVITYARYHGDPNTPWSTAKDIVDIDAVDWPVWDWLALQRLNTLQIQTLYKRGIIDETAATFKLAEAGWRGADVDYVKQMSWIIPNAMLLVQGDLHRRISESEILKDIVKADINPAYAQKYLDAILTKPASQDIIAYELRNDPSLSNLPAMLQRIGIHPDYTDIYKTLAYPIPPVADLIT
;
A
#
# COMPACT_ATOMS: atom_id res chain seq x y z
N MET A 1 -11.41 -24.49 -57.42
CA MET A 1 -12.03 -24.10 -56.12
C MET A 1 -12.90 -22.85 -56.26
N MET A 2 -12.43 -21.79 -56.94
CA MET A 2 -13.17 -20.55 -57.21
C MET A 2 -14.47 -20.73 -58.04
N LEU A 3 -14.50 -21.69 -58.98
CA LEU A 3 -15.70 -22.03 -59.78
C LEU A 3 -16.80 -22.77 -59.01
N ARG A 4 -16.49 -23.41 -57.88
CA ARG A 4 -17.49 -24.07 -57.02
C ARG A 4 -18.23 -23.05 -56.15
N LEU A 5 -17.49 -22.10 -55.57
CA LEU A 5 -18.05 -21.02 -54.75
C LEU A 5 -19.04 -20.13 -55.52
N MET A 6 -18.73 -19.78 -56.77
CA MET A 6 -19.63 -19.02 -57.64
C MET A 6 -20.90 -19.80 -58.05
N ARG A 7 -20.83 -21.14 -58.08
CA ARG A 7 -21.97 -22.00 -58.40
C ARG A 7 -22.88 -22.16 -57.19
N ASP A 8 -22.32 -22.34 -56.01
CA ASP A 8 -23.05 -22.52 -54.75
C ASP A 8 -23.78 -21.23 -54.30
N LEU A 9 -23.36 -20.05 -54.78
CA LEU A 9 -24.06 -18.77 -54.60
C LEU A 9 -25.22 -18.55 -55.59
N LYS A 10 -25.20 -19.21 -56.75
CA LYS A 10 -26.20 -19.01 -57.81
C LYS A 10 -27.44 -19.89 -57.63
N GLU A 11 -27.28 -21.05 -56.98
CA GLU A 11 -28.37 -21.96 -56.60
C GLU A 11 -28.08 -22.55 -55.22
N PRO A 12 -28.63 -21.99 -54.12
CA PRO A 12 -28.36 -22.50 -52.79
C PRO A 12 -28.96 -23.91 -52.62
N PRO A 13 -28.17 -24.93 -52.22
CA PRO A 13 -28.65 -26.29 -52.05
C PRO A 13 -29.27 -26.43 -50.67
N THR A 14 -30.48 -25.88 -50.49
CA THR A 14 -31.57 -26.42 -49.64
C THR A 14 -32.66 -25.37 -49.42
N ALA A 15 -33.92 -25.81 -49.56
CA ALA A 15 -35.14 -25.03 -49.35
C ALA A 15 -35.39 -24.60 -47.89
N GLY A 16 -34.42 -24.73 -46.98
CA GLY A 16 -34.53 -24.35 -45.56
C GLY A 16 -34.18 -22.88 -45.26
N LEU A 17 -33.50 -22.17 -46.17
CA LEU A 17 -33.13 -20.76 -45.99
C LEU A 17 -34.23 -19.78 -46.42
N GLY A 18 -35.12 -20.18 -47.33
CA GLY A 18 -36.21 -19.32 -47.82
C GLY A 18 -37.31 -19.07 -46.77
N GLY A 19 -37.48 -19.99 -45.80
CA GLY A 19 -38.49 -19.86 -44.74
C GLY A 19 -38.05 -19.04 -43.53
N PHE A 20 -36.73 -18.92 -43.28
CA PHE A 20 -36.22 -18.12 -42.16
C PHE A 20 -36.04 -16.64 -42.54
N ALA A 21 -35.80 -16.35 -43.82
CA ALA A 21 -35.60 -14.99 -44.34
C ALA A 21 -36.90 -14.17 -44.45
N LEU A 22 -38.08 -14.78 -44.37
CA LEU A 22 -39.36 -14.07 -44.47
C LEU A 22 -39.92 -13.59 -43.12
N GLY A 23 -39.30 -13.96 -41.98
CA GLY A 23 -39.85 -13.72 -40.65
C GLY A 23 -39.08 -12.74 -39.76
N VAL A 24 -37.85 -12.34 -40.11
CA VAL A 24 -37.02 -11.46 -39.26
C VAL A 24 -36.30 -10.44 -40.15
N GLY A 25 -36.36 -9.17 -39.76
CA GLY A 25 -36.07 -8.00 -40.58
C GLY A 25 -34.77 -8.02 -41.38
N VAL A 26 -34.84 -7.42 -42.57
CA VAL A 26 -33.76 -7.27 -43.57
C VAL A 26 -32.47 -6.67 -42.99
N GLU A 27 -32.55 -5.85 -41.93
CA GLU A 27 -31.38 -5.27 -41.24
C GLU A 27 -30.53 -6.31 -40.50
N MET A 28 -31.11 -7.38 -39.93
CA MET A 28 -30.33 -8.37 -39.20
C MET A 28 -29.48 -9.26 -40.13
N ILE A 29 -29.90 -9.44 -41.38
CA ILE A 29 -29.16 -10.22 -42.38
C ILE A 29 -27.91 -9.46 -42.82
N ASP A 30 -27.99 -8.15 -43.02
CA ASP A 30 -26.83 -7.34 -43.42
C ASP A 30 -25.75 -7.30 -42.33
N GLU A 31 -26.16 -7.16 -41.07
CA GLU A 31 -25.25 -7.14 -39.92
C GLU A 31 -24.61 -8.51 -39.62
N THR A 32 -25.37 -9.60 -39.75
CA THR A 32 -24.81 -10.96 -39.65
C THR A 32 -23.90 -11.30 -40.83
N LEU A 33 -24.23 -10.91 -42.06
CA LEU A 33 -23.33 -11.08 -43.21
C LEU A 33 -22.03 -10.30 -43.01
N HIS A 34 -22.10 -9.04 -42.58
CA HIS A 34 -20.92 -8.23 -42.29
C HIS A 34 -20.03 -8.88 -41.22
N SER A 35 -20.64 -9.40 -40.14
CA SER A 35 -19.92 -10.06 -39.04
C SER A 35 -19.23 -11.37 -39.48
N LEU A 36 -19.81 -12.10 -40.43
CA LEU A 36 -19.27 -13.35 -40.97
C LEU A 36 -18.22 -13.12 -42.05
N MET A 37 -18.40 -12.08 -42.87
CA MET A 37 -17.47 -11.71 -43.94
C MET A 37 -16.19 -11.06 -43.39
N GLY A 38 -16.25 -10.31 -42.29
CA GLY A 38 -15.07 -9.67 -41.70
C GLY A 38 -13.90 -10.62 -41.42
N PRO A 39 -14.10 -11.74 -40.70
CA PRO A 39 -13.07 -12.75 -40.47
C PRO A 39 -12.58 -13.44 -41.75
N MET A 40 -13.46 -13.68 -42.72
CA MET A 40 -13.14 -14.33 -43.99
C MET A 40 -12.27 -13.43 -44.88
N MET A 41 -12.63 -12.15 -44.99
CA MET A 41 -11.85 -11.13 -45.69
C MET A 41 -10.49 -10.91 -45.03
N LYS A 42 -10.42 -10.92 -43.69
CA LYS A 42 -9.14 -10.88 -42.96
C LYS A 42 -8.24 -12.09 -43.26
N LYS A 43 -8.80 -13.31 -43.36
CA LYS A 43 -8.02 -14.51 -43.74
C LYS A 43 -7.53 -14.44 -45.19
N MET A 44 -8.37 -13.96 -46.11
CA MET A 44 -8.01 -13.80 -47.52
C MET A 44 -6.91 -12.75 -47.70
N SER A 45 -7.06 -11.57 -47.08
CA SER A 45 -6.04 -10.52 -47.06
C SER A 45 -4.73 -11.03 -46.46
N ARG A 46 -4.77 -11.80 -45.35
CA ARG A 46 -3.57 -12.44 -44.79
C ARG A 46 -2.92 -13.44 -45.75
N GLY A 47 -3.71 -14.18 -46.54
CA GLY A 47 -3.20 -15.11 -47.54
C GLY A 47 -2.45 -14.41 -48.68
N ILE A 48 -2.99 -13.28 -49.17
CA ILE A 48 -2.37 -12.44 -50.20
C ILE A 48 -1.10 -11.78 -49.64
N ASN A 49 -1.20 -11.14 -48.47
CA ASN A 49 -0.09 -10.43 -47.83
C ASN A 49 1.07 -11.38 -47.45
N ARG A 50 0.79 -12.65 -47.13
CA ARG A 50 1.83 -13.66 -46.88
C ARG A 50 2.64 -14.01 -48.13
N GLY A 51 2.04 -13.94 -49.31
CA GLY A 51 2.71 -14.22 -50.58
C GLY A 51 3.49 -13.02 -51.13
N ALA A 52 2.93 -11.81 -50.99
CA ALA A 52 3.51 -10.59 -51.51
C ALA A 52 4.46 -9.87 -50.53
N LEU A 53 4.38 -10.20 -49.23
CA LEU A 53 5.11 -9.54 -48.13
C LEU A 53 4.92 -8.02 -48.09
N GLU A 54 3.76 -7.54 -48.55
CA GLU A 54 3.45 -6.10 -48.72
C GLU A 54 3.07 -5.39 -47.42
N THR A 55 3.24 -6.01 -46.25
CA THR A 55 2.92 -5.34 -44.98
C THR A 55 4.11 -4.50 -44.52
N TRP A 56 3.97 -3.19 -44.64
CA TRP A 56 4.94 -2.20 -44.16
C TRP A 56 4.75 -1.91 -42.68
N LEU A 57 5.84 -1.52 -42.00
CA LEU A 57 5.78 -1.05 -40.60
C LEU A 57 5.10 0.32 -40.56
N THR A 58 4.27 0.56 -39.54
CA THR A 58 3.71 1.91 -39.32
C THR A 58 4.81 2.89 -38.89
N PRO A 59 4.63 4.21 -39.05
CA PRO A 59 5.58 5.21 -38.58
C PRO A 59 5.91 5.09 -37.09
N GLU A 60 4.93 4.79 -36.23
CA GLU A 60 5.13 4.59 -34.78
C GLU A 60 6.02 3.35 -34.49
N GLN A 61 5.81 2.25 -35.22
CA GLN A 61 6.64 1.06 -35.13
C GLN A 61 8.06 1.34 -35.63
N ALA A 62 8.19 2.06 -36.75
CA ALA A 62 9.47 2.49 -37.31
C ALA A 62 10.23 3.40 -36.33
N ASN A 63 9.56 4.39 -35.74
CA ASN A 63 10.13 5.29 -34.73
C ASN A 63 10.64 4.53 -33.51
N THR A 64 9.86 3.56 -33.02
CA THR A 64 10.26 2.71 -31.89
C THR A 64 11.51 1.87 -32.22
N LEU A 65 11.55 1.25 -33.40
CA LEU A 65 12.69 0.43 -33.83
C LEU A 65 13.93 1.27 -34.07
N PHE A 66 13.77 2.44 -34.71
CA PHE A 66 14.85 3.38 -34.97
C PHE A 66 15.46 3.91 -33.68
N ARG A 67 14.62 4.35 -32.73
CA ARG A 67 15.06 4.82 -31.40
C ARG A 67 15.89 3.78 -30.63
N ARG A 68 15.56 2.49 -30.81
CA ARG A 68 16.25 1.37 -30.17
C ARG A 68 17.46 0.86 -30.95
N GLY A 69 17.86 1.56 -32.02
CA GLY A 69 18.97 1.18 -32.90
C GLY A 69 18.76 -0.15 -33.62
N LYS A 70 17.50 -0.54 -33.88
CA LYS A 70 17.16 -1.81 -34.55
C LYS A 70 17.06 -1.68 -36.06
N ILE A 71 16.91 -0.46 -36.56
CA ILE A 71 16.92 -0.12 -37.98
C ILE A 71 17.80 1.13 -38.18
N ASP A 72 18.33 1.30 -39.38
CA ASP A 72 19.15 2.46 -39.74
C ASP A 72 18.30 3.62 -40.28
N GLN A 73 18.93 4.79 -40.47
CA GLN A 73 18.28 6.00 -40.97
C GLN A 73 17.68 5.78 -42.37
N SER A 74 18.37 5.05 -43.25
CA SER A 74 17.88 4.80 -44.61
C SER A 74 16.58 4.01 -44.62
N TYR A 75 16.45 3.02 -43.74
CA TYR A 75 15.25 2.21 -43.64
C TYR A 75 14.13 2.98 -42.93
N TRP A 76 14.44 3.78 -41.91
CA TRP A 76 13.47 4.67 -41.28
C TRP A 76 12.93 5.74 -42.25
N ASP A 77 13.80 6.36 -43.05
CA ASP A 77 13.41 7.33 -44.09
C ASP A 77 12.51 6.68 -45.14
N LEU A 78 12.82 5.44 -45.56
CA LEU A 78 11.99 4.70 -46.51
C LEU A 78 10.57 4.48 -45.96
N LEU A 79 10.45 4.01 -44.71
CA LEU A 79 9.16 3.71 -44.06
C LEU A 79 8.32 4.97 -43.84
N THR A 80 8.94 6.07 -43.44
CA THR A 80 8.24 7.34 -43.21
C THR A 80 7.84 8.03 -44.52
N LYS A 81 8.68 7.97 -45.56
CA LYS A 81 8.37 8.49 -46.90
C LYS A 81 7.31 7.67 -47.62
N SER A 82 7.30 6.34 -47.46
CA SER A 82 6.26 5.48 -48.05
C SER A 82 4.87 5.80 -47.52
N GLU A 83 4.77 6.29 -46.27
CA GLU A 83 3.54 6.76 -45.63
C GLU A 83 3.20 8.22 -45.97
N GLY A 84 4.03 8.90 -46.78
CA GLY A 84 3.79 10.25 -47.26
C GLY A 84 4.27 11.39 -46.35
N TYR A 85 5.04 11.09 -45.29
CA TYR A 85 5.62 12.13 -44.44
C TYR A 85 6.79 12.82 -45.15
N ALA A 86 6.81 14.15 -45.08
CA ALA A 86 8.03 14.91 -45.35
C ALA A 86 9.03 14.72 -44.20
N ASP A 87 10.33 14.78 -44.49
CA ASP A 87 11.43 14.53 -43.53
C ASP A 87 11.28 15.32 -42.22
N ILE A 88 10.85 16.58 -42.30
CA ILE A 88 10.65 17.42 -41.11
C ILE A 88 9.49 16.94 -40.24
N VAL A 89 8.39 16.50 -40.86
CA VAL A 89 7.20 16.01 -40.14
C VAL A 89 7.50 14.66 -39.52
N ALA A 90 8.21 13.78 -40.24
CA ALA A 90 8.66 12.50 -39.72
C ALA A 90 9.55 12.68 -38.47
N ARG A 91 10.49 13.63 -38.50
CA ARG A 91 11.36 13.95 -37.35
C ARG A 91 10.60 14.55 -36.17
N GLN A 92 9.63 15.42 -36.43
CA GLN A 92 8.78 16.00 -35.38
C GLN A 92 7.91 14.93 -34.71
N LEU A 93 7.29 14.04 -35.51
CA LEU A 93 6.52 12.92 -34.99
C LEU A 93 7.40 11.98 -34.15
N TYR A 94 8.58 11.62 -34.65
CA TYR A 94 9.57 10.82 -33.90
C TYR A 94 9.92 11.44 -32.54
N THR A 95 10.07 12.77 -32.51
CA THR A 95 10.41 13.53 -31.29
C THR A 95 9.22 13.57 -30.32
N ALA A 96 8.01 13.80 -30.83
CA ALA A 96 6.78 13.84 -30.02
C ALA A 96 6.42 12.48 -29.41
N GLU A 97 6.77 11.37 -30.08
CA GLU A 97 6.60 10.01 -29.55
C GLU A 97 7.66 9.61 -28.52
N MET A 98 8.64 10.48 -28.21
CA MET A 98 9.57 10.21 -27.12
C MET A 98 8.83 10.28 -25.78
N PRO A 99 9.14 9.40 -24.81
CA PRO A 99 8.60 9.54 -23.47
C PRO A 99 8.91 10.95 -22.95
N PHE A 100 7.87 11.74 -22.74
CA PHE A 100 7.97 13.07 -22.17
C PHE A 100 7.68 12.99 -20.67
N PRO A 101 8.42 13.73 -19.81
CA PRO A 101 8.12 13.78 -18.38
C PRO A 101 6.67 14.23 -18.14
N SER A 102 6.04 13.77 -17.06
CA SER A 102 4.71 14.27 -16.71
C SER A 102 4.80 15.75 -16.31
N ILE A 103 3.70 16.51 -16.43
CA ILE A 103 3.66 17.92 -16.02
C ILE A 103 4.15 18.11 -14.56
N PRO A 104 3.75 17.28 -13.58
CA PRO A 104 4.29 17.35 -12.23
C PRO A 104 5.82 17.13 -12.14
N ASP A 105 6.39 16.28 -12.98
CA ASP A 105 7.84 16.07 -13.05
C ASP A 105 8.55 17.31 -13.60
N VAL A 106 7.96 17.95 -14.62
CA VAL A 106 8.48 19.21 -15.17
C VAL A 106 8.41 20.32 -14.13
N ILE A 107 7.32 20.43 -13.37
CA ILE A 107 7.19 21.41 -12.28
C ILE A 107 8.21 21.12 -11.17
N THR A 108 8.43 19.86 -10.84
CA THR A 108 9.46 19.46 -9.87
C THR A 108 10.85 19.87 -10.37
N TYR A 109 11.18 19.56 -11.63
CA TYR A 109 12.42 19.99 -12.26
C TYR A 109 12.58 21.52 -12.22
N ALA A 110 11.52 22.26 -12.53
CA ALA A 110 11.48 23.72 -12.49
C ALA A 110 11.75 24.28 -11.08
N ARG A 111 11.26 23.64 -10.02
CA ARG A 111 11.58 24.04 -8.64
C ARG A 111 13.06 23.87 -8.28
N TYR A 112 13.75 22.87 -8.86
CA TYR A 112 15.18 22.65 -8.62
C TYR A 112 16.10 23.55 -9.46
N HIS A 113 15.64 24.02 -10.62
CA HIS A 113 16.47 24.76 -11.58
C HIS A 113 16.05 26.24 -11.76
N GLY A 114 14.94 26.65 -11.14
CA GLY A 114 14.42 28.02 -11.13
C GLY A 114 14.09 28.50 -9.72
N ASP A 115 13.00 29.25 -9.56
CA ASP A 115 12.48 29.65 -8.24
C ASP A 115 11.61 28.53 -7.64
N PRO A 116 12.00 27.93 -6.50
CA PRO A 116 11.23 26.87 -5.85
C PRO A 116 9.82 27.28 -5.44
N ASN A 117 9.56 28.57 -5.18
CA ASN A 117 8.26 29.08 -4.76
C ASN A 117 7.41 29.58 -5.93
N THR A 118 8.00 29.77 -7.12
CA THR A 118 7.30 30.25 -8.32
C THR A 118 7.88 29.57 -9.56
N PRO A 119 7.62 28.26 -9.76
CA PRO A 119 8.26 27.48 -10.82
C PRO A 119 7.76 27.80 -12.25
N TRP A 120 6.71 28.62 -12.38
CA TRP A 120 6.05 28.94 -13.64
C TRP A 120 7.03 29.39 -14.74
N SER A 121 7.96 30.29 -14.40
CA SER A 121 8.88 30.89 -15.37
C SER A 121 9.76 29.84 -16.06
N THR A 122 10.15 28.79 -15.34
CA THR A 122 10.99 27.70 -15.86
C THR A 122 10.15 26.59 -16.48
N ALA A 123 8.96 26.30 -15.94
CA ALA A 123 8.09 25.23 -16.44
C ALA A 123 7.53 25.52 -17.84
N LYS A 124 7.09 26.77 -18.08
CA LYS A 124 6.49 27.20 -19.37
C LYS A 124 7.47 27.14 -20.55
N ASP A 125 8.78 27.18 -20.28
CA ASP A 125 9.83 27.10 -21.30
C ASP A 125 10.05 25.64 -21.77
N ILE A 126 9.52 24.65 -21.02
CA ILE A 126 9.68 23.22 -21.29
C ILE A 126 8.38 22.61 -21.84
N VAL A 127 7.23 23.01 -21.29
CA VAL A 127 5.91 22.49 -21.68
C VAL A 127 4.90 23.62 -21.76
N ASP A 128 4.06 23.58 -22.80
CA ASP A 128 2.97 24.54 -22.98
C ASP A 128 1.81 24.18 -22.04
N ILE A 129 1.66 24.93 -20.96
CA ILE A 129 0.58 24.80 -19.98
C ILE A 129 -0.26 26.08 -20.05
N ASP A 130 -1.57 25.94 -20.16
CA ASP A 130 -2.47 27.09 -20.11
C ASP A 130 -2.34 27.81 -18.76
N ALA A 131 -2.22 29.13 -18.79
CA ALA A 131 -2.14 29.96 -17.58
C ALA A 131 -3.38 29.82 -16.67
N VAL A 132 -4.53 29.46 -17.25
CA VAL A 132 -5.78 29.17 -16.52
C VAL A 132 -5.66 27.86 -15.73
N ASP A 133 -5.00 26.85 -16.29
CA ASP A 133 -4.83 25.53 -15.67
C ASP A 133 -3.64 25.46 -14.72
N TRP A 134 -2.67 26.36 -14.88
CA TRP A 134 -1.45 26.42 -14.07
C TRP A 134 -1.68 26.30 -12.55
N PRO A 135 -2.64 27.02 -11.93
CA PRO A 135 -2.85 26.94 -10.48
C PRO A 135 -3.18 25.53 -10.00
N VAL A 136 -3.89 24.73 -10.81
CA VAL A 136 -4.24 23.34 -10.48
C VAL A 136 -2.98 22.46 -10.55
N TRP A 137 -2.20 22.61 -11.61
CA TRP A 137 -0.95 21.85 -11.78
C TRP A 137 0.09 22.16 -10.71
N ASP A 138 0.29 23.45 -10.39
CA ASP A 138 1.21 23.88 -9.34
C ASP A 138 0.82 23.29 -7.99
N TRP A 139 -0.48 23.32 -7.64
CA TRP A 139 -0.99 22.73 -6.41
C TRP A 139 -0.81 21.21 -6.36
N LEU A 140 -1.11 20.49 -7.45
CA LEU A 140 -0.98 19.04 -7.52
C LEU A 140 0.47 18.56 -7.41
N ALA A 141 1.43 19.38 -7.84
CA ALA A 141 2.86 19.09 -7.74
C ALA A 141 3.42 19.29 -6.31
N LEU A 142 2.68 19.92 -5.39
CA LEU A 142 3.15 20.15 -4.03
C LEU A 142 3.07 18.89 -3.17
N GLN A 143 4.08 18.72 -2.31
CA GLN A 143 3.99 17.83 -1.17
C GLN A 143 3.00 18.40 -0.15
N ARG A 144 2.12 17.56 0.38
CA ARG A 144 1.17 17.94 1.42
C ARG A 144 1.48 17.17 2.70
N LEU A 145 1.14 17.77 3.84
CA LEU A 145 1.26 17.08 5.11
C LEU A 145 0.41 15.80 5.08
N ASN A 146 1.04 14.67 5.36
CA ASN A 146 0.32 13.41 5.51
C ASN A 146 -0.29 13.30 6.92
N THR A 147 -1.16 12.30 7.11
CA THR A 147 -1.87 12.10 8.39
C THR A 147 -0.94 11.99 9.59
N LEU A 148 0.19 11.28 9.49
CA LEU A 148 1.14 11.10 10.58
C LEU A 148 1.87 12.40 10.94
N GLN A 149 2.21 13.22 9.94
CA GLN A 149 2.80 14.53 10.15
C GLN A 149 1.80 15.46 10.85
N ILE A 150 0.54 15.48 10.42
CA ILE A 150 -0.52 16.28 11.05
C ILE A 150 -0.73 15.86 12.51
N GLN A 151 -0.88 14.55 12.76
CA GLN A 151 -0.99 13.99 14.11
C GLN A 151 0.20 14.39 15.00
N THR A 152 1.41 14.37 14.44
CA THR A 152 2.64 14.73 15.18
C THR A 152 2.65 16.21 15.55
N LEU A 153 2.29 17.09 14.63
CA LEU A 153 2.18 18.53 14.90
C LEU A 153 1.15 18.82 15.98
N TYR A 154 0.00 18.13 15.90
CA TYR A 154 -1.09 18.27 16.85
C TYR A 154 -0.71 17.77 18.25
N LYS A 155 -0.18 16.55 18.36
CA LYS A 155 0.31 15.97 19.63
C LYS A 155 1.38 16.84 20.30
N ARG A 156 2.20 17.54 19.51
CA ARG A 156 3.24 18.46 20.00
C ARG A 156 2.71 19.85 20.36
N GLY A 157 1.42 20.12 20.14
CA GLY A 157 0.81 21.43 20.40
C GLY A 157 1.27 22.53 19.44
N ILE A 158 1.85 22.17 18.29
CA ILE A 158 2.27 23.14 17.26
C ILE A 158 1.05 23.66 16.49
N ILE A 159 0.05 22.78 16.30
CA ILE A 159 -1.27 23.14 15.77
C ILE A 159 -2.34 22.78 16.80
N ASP A 160 -3.42 23.54 16.81
CA ASP A 160 -4.56 23.29 17.70
C ASP A 160 -5.55 22.28 17.10
N GLU A 161 -6.61 21.99 17.86
CA GLU A 161 -7.67 21.05 17.51
C GLU A 161 -8.37 21.43 16.19
N THR A 162 -8.65 22.72 16.01
CA THR A 162 -9.35 23.24 14.83
C THR A 162 -8.47 23.10 13.59
N ALA A 163 -7.20 23.48 13.68
CA ALA A 163 -6.22 23.36 12.61
C ALA A 163 -5.94 21.89 12.26
N ALA A 164 -5.80 21.02 13.26
CA ALA A 164 -5.61 19.58 13.04
C ALA A 164 -6.80 18.96 12.33
N THR A 165 -8.02 19.28 12.77
CA THR A 165 -9.27 18.81 12.14
C THR A 165 -9.35 19.24 10.68
N PHE A 166 -9.03 20.51 10.40
CA PHE A 166 -9.03 21.05 9.04
C PHE A 166 -7.96 20.39 8.15
N LYS A 167 -6.73 20.24 8.64
CA LYS A 167 -5.62 19.61 7.89
C LYS A 167 -5.89 18.12 7.61
N LEU A 168 -6.46 17.39 8.57
CA LEU A 168 -6.88 16.01 8.36
C LEU A 168 -8.00 15.91 7.32
N ALA A 169 -8.90 16.89 7.30
CA ALA A 169 -9.93 17.00 6.27
C ALA A 169 -9.33 17.28 4.88
N GLU A 170 -8.34 18.17 4.76
CA GLU A 170 -7.61 18.39 3.49
C GLU A 170 -6.89 17.11 3.01
N ALA A 171 -6.39 16.29 3.95
CA ALA A 171 -5.74 15.01 3.65
C ALA A 171 -6.71 13.88 3.25
N GLY A 172 -8.03 14.08 3.43
CA GLY A 172 -9.07 13.15 2.98
C GLY A 172 -9.95 12.54 4.09
N TRP A 173 -9.66 12.78 5.37
CA TRP A 173 -10.50 12.30 6.47
C TRP A 173 -11.81 13.11 6.60
N ARG A 174 -12.86 12.49 7.14
CA ARG A 174 -14.20 13.10 7.21
C ARG A 174 -14.95 12.69 8.48
N GLY A 175 -15.78 13.60 8.99
CA GLY A 175 -16.69 13.31 10.10
C GLY A 175 -15.99 12.77 11.34
N ALA A 176 -16.56 11.74 11.95
CA ALA A 176 -16.04 11.11 13.16
C ALA A 176 -14.65 10.47 12.99
N ASP A 177 -14.26 10.09 11.77
CA ASP A 177 -12.95 9.49 11.52
C ASP A 177 -11.80 10.44 11.84
N VAL A 178 -12.04 11.76 11.72
CA VAL A 178 -11.06 12.77 12.12
C VAL A 178 -10.75 12.66 13.62
N ASP A 179 -11.76 12.42 14.45
CA ASP A 179 -11.59 12.27 15.89
C ASP A 179 -10.90 10.96 16.25
N TYR A 180 -11.24 9.85 15.58
CA TYR A 180 -10.57 8.57 15.77
C TYR A 180 -9.09 8.65 15.40
N VAL A 181 -8.78 9.28 14.26
CA VAL A 181 -7.40 9.46 13.81
C VAL A 181 -6.63 10.37 14.76
N LYS A 182 -7.22 11.44 15.29
CA LYS A 182 -6.55 12.23 16.34
C LYS A 182 -6.24 11.38 17.57
N GLN A 183 -7.20 10.60 18.06
CA GLN A 183 -7.00 9.73 19.24
C GLN A 183 -5.88 8.70 19.04
N MET A 184 -5.75 8.13 17.83
CA MET A 184 -4.65 7.21 17.51
C MET A 184 -3.25 7.86 17.55
N SER A 185 -3.15 9.19 17.67
CA SER A 185 -1.85 9.88 17.70
C SER A 185 -1.06 9.65 19.01
N TRP A 186 -1.73 9.27 20.09
CA TRP A 186 -1.14 9.01 21.40
C TRP A 186 -0.91 7.52 21.64
N ILE A 187 0.16 7.23 22.37
CA ILE A 187 0.46 5.89 22.84
C ILE A 187 -0.18 5.72 24.22
N ILE A 188 -0.84 4.59 24.44
CA ILE A 188 -1.36 4.20 25.75
C ILE A 188 -0.19 3.58 26.56
N PRO A 189 0.01 3.94 27.84
CA PRO A 189 1.03 3.31 28.66
C PRO A 189 0.84 1.79 28.70
N ASN A 190 1.92 1.04 28.95
CA ASN A 190 1.79 -0.41 29.07
C ASN A 190 0.83 -0.79 30.22
N ALA A 191 0.18 -1.94 30.10
CA ALA A 191 -0.86 -2.35 31.04
C ALA A 191 -0.34 -2.45 32.49
N MET A 192 0.92 -2.84 32.71
CA MET A 192 1.50 -2.95 34.05
C MET A 192 1.58 -1.60 34.76
N LEU A 193 2.06 -0.56 34.07
CA LEU A 193 2.17 0.79 34.64
C LEU A 193 0.79 1.39 34.92
N LEU A 194 -0.19 1.15 34.04
CA LEU A 194 -1.59 1.55 34.31
C LEU A 194 -2.12 0.88 35.57
N VAL A 195 -2.02 -0.44 35.66
CA VAL A 195 -2.49 -1.21 36.83
C VAL A 195 -1.82 -0.73 38.11
N GLN A 196 -0.50 -0.51 38.11
CA GLN A 196 0.21 0.00 39.29
C GLN A 196 -0.29 1.38 39.72
N GLY A 197 -0.50 2.29 38.76
CA GLY A 197 -1.06 3.62 39.02
C GLY A 197 -2.50 3.56 39.53
N ASP A 198 -3.31 2.67 38.99
CA ASP A 198 -4.71 2.51 39.38
C ASP A 198 -4.87 1.90 40.77
N LEU A 199 -4.05 0.89 41.09
CA LEU A 199 -3.97 0.31 42.44
C LEU A 199 -3.55 1.36 43.47
N HIS A 200 -2.55 2.20 43.14
CA HIS A 200 -2.10 3.27 44.03
C HIS A 200 -3.21 4.31 44.28
N ARG A 201 -4.00 4.62 43.25
CA ARG A 201 -5.14 5.55 43.32
C ARG A 201 -6.41 4.93 43.89
N ARG A 202 -6.41 3.62 44.21
CA ARG A 202 -7.57 2.87 44.71
C ARG A 202 -8.77 2.90 43.73
N ILE A 203 -8.47 2.85 42.44
CA ILE A 203 -9.47 2.70 41.38
C ILE A 203 -10.17 1.35 41.54
N SER A 204 -11.44 1.27 41.14
CA SER A 204 -12.21 0.03 41.25
C SER A 204 -11.62 -1.08 40.38
N GLU A 205 -11.72 -2.34 40.82
CA GLU A 205 -11.25 -3.50 40.04
C GLU A 205 -11.88 -3.54 38.64
N SER A 206 -13.17 -3.20 38.54
CA SER A 206 -13.87 -3.14 37.25
C SER A 206 -13.31 -2.11 36.28
N GLU A 207 -12.73 -1.01 36.77
CA GLU A 207 -12.09 0.01 35.95
C GLU A 207 -10.67 -0.40 35.59
N ILE A 208 -9.92 -0.98 36.53
CA ILE A 208 -8.59 -1.56 36.27
C ILE A 208 -8.66 -2.58 35.12
N LEU A 209 -9.65 -3.47 35.13
CA LEU A 209 -9.83 -4.45 34.04
C LEU A 209 -10.12 -3.78 32.69
N LYS A 210 -10.84 -2.66 32.67
CA LYS A 210 -11.08 -1.90 31.42
C LYS A 210 -9.80 -1.22 30.94
N ASP A 211 -9.00 -0.67 31.83
CA ASP A 211 -7.77 0.03 31.49
C ASP A 211 -6.67 -0.95 31.03
N ILE A 212 -6.62 -2.17 31.59
CA ILE A 212 -5.83 -3.29 31.05
C ILE A 212 -6.19 -3.56 29.59
N VAL A 213 -7.48 -3.61 29.26
CA VAL A 213 -7.95 -3.86 27.88
C VAL A 213 -7.58 -2.73 26.94
N LYS A 214 -7.68 -1.46 27.39
CA LYS A 214 -7.26 -0.30 26.59
C LYS A 214 -5.75 -0.32 26.30
N ALA A 215 -4.95 -0.90 27.19
CA ALA A 215 -3.50 -1.08 26.99
C ALA A 215 -3.14 -2.39 26.26
N ASP A 216 -3.95 -2.75 25.26
CA ASP A 216 -3.72 -3.85 24.30
C ASP A 216 -3.73 -5.28 24.87
N ILE A 217 -4.19 -5.50 26.10
CA ILE A 217 -4.41 -6.86 26.63
C ILE A 217 -5.80 -7.37 26.21
N ASN A 218 -5.86 -8.55 25.62
CA ASN A 218 -7.14 -9.16 25.23
C ASN A 218 -8.08 -9.27 26.45
N PRO A 219 -9.37 -8.88 26.32
CA PRO A 219 -10.35 -8.95 27.41
C PRO A 219 -10.44 -10.31 28.12
N ALA A 220 -10.25 -11.42 27.38
CA ALA A 220 -10.29 -12.77 27.94
C ALA A 220 -9.15 -13.05 28.94
N TYR A 221 -8.07 -12.26 28.90
CA TYR A 221 -6.91 -12.39 29.78
C TYR A 221 -6.78 -11.25 30.80
N ALA A 222 -7.69 -10.26 30.81
CA ALA A 222 -7.58 -9.09 31.68
C ALA A 222 -7.54 -9.47 33.17
N GLN A 223 -8.44 -10.36 33.61
CA GLN A 223 -8.43 -10.86 34.99
C GLN A 223 -7.14 -11.64 35.29
N LYS A 224 -6.77 -12.58 34.41
CA LYS A 224 -5.54 -13.37 34.58
C LYS A 224 -4.30 -12.49 34.66
N TYR A 225 -4.27 -11.38 33.91
CA TYR A 225 -3.20 -10.40 33.93
C TYR A 225 -3.16 -9.64 35.26
N LEU A 226 -4.32 -9.16 35.74
CA LEU A 226 -4.44 -8.50 37.03
C LEU A 226 -4.00 -9.44 38.17
N ASP A 227 -4.51 -10.66 38.19
CA ASP A 227 -4.17 -11.68 39.19
C ASP A 227 -2.65 -11.93 39.18
N ALA A 228 -2.01 -12.03 38.00
CA ALA A 228 -0.57 -12.22 37.88
C ALA A 228 0.26 -11.04 38.43
N ILE A 229 -0.30 -9.83 38.47
CA ILE A 229 0.32 -8.65 39.10
C ILE A 229 0.13 -8.71 40.62
N LEU A 230 -1.08 -9.05 41.09
CA LEU A 230 -1.44 -9.07 42.51
C LEU A 230 -0.84 -10.25 43.29
N THR A 231 -0.49 -11.35 42.62
CA THR A 231 -0.13 -12.64 43.25
C THR A 231 1.37 -12.85 43.48
N LYS A 232 2.18 -11.78 43.55
CA LYS A 232 3.63 -11.88 43.79
C LYS A 232 4.01 -11.46 45.21
N PRO A 233 3.84 -12.33 46.23
CA PRO A 233 4.34 -12.05 47.57
C PRO A 233 5.86 -11.85 47.54
N ALA A 234 6.37 -11.09 48.51
CA ALA A 234 7.80 -10.89 48.64
C ALA A 234 8.50 -12.24 48.91
N SER A 235 9.64 -12.47 48.27
CA SER A 235 10.39 -13.72 48.44
C SER A 235 10.81 -13.95 49.90
N GLN A 236 11.08 -12.88 50.66
CA GLN A 236 11.38 -12.96 52.10
C GLN A 236 10.20 -13.48 52.92
N ASP A 237 8.97 -13.05 52.59
CA ASP A 237 7.77 -13.51 53.31
C ASP A 237 7.50 -14.99 53.02
N ILE A 238 7.74 -15.43 51.77
CA ILE A 238 7.68 -16.85 51.41
C ILE A 238 8.70 -17.65 52.22
N ILE A 239 9.95 -17.19 52.28
CA ILE A 239 11.01 -17.87 53.03
C ILE A 239 10.65 -17.95 54.52
N ALA A 240 10.19 -16.85 55.12
CA ALA A 240 9.78 -16.83 56.52
C ALA A 240 8.59 -17.75 56.80
N TYR A 241 7.62 -17.81 55.87
CA TYR A 241 6.48 -18.73 55.96
C TYR A 241 6.93 -20.20 55.87
N GLU A 242 7.76 -20.55 54.89
CA GLU A 242 8.26 -21.92 54.72
C GLU A 242 9.12 -22.34 55.92
N LEU A 243 10.02 -21.49 56.42
CA LEU A 243 10.84 -21.78 57.62
C LEU A 243 10.00 -22.13 58.87
N ARG A 244 8.82 -21.51 59.02
CA ARG A 244 7.91 -21.78 60.15
C ARG A 244 7.22 -23.14 60.05
N ASN A 245 7.01 -23.63 58.82
CA ASN A 245 6.31 -24.89 58.56
C ASN A 245 7.27 -26.07 58.41
N ASP A 246 8.38 -25.86 57.71
CA ASP A 246 9.43 -26.84 57.42
C ASP A 246 10.80 -26.16 57.47
N PRO A 247 11.57 -26.35 58.57
CA PRO A 247 12.91 -25.82 58.70
C PRO A 247 13.92 -26.36 57.68
N SER A 248 13.59 -27.37 56.87
CA SER A 248 14.47 -27.86 55.79
C SER A 248 14.27 -27.13 54.45
N LEU A 249 13.24 -26.27 54.35
CA LEU A 249 12.89 -25.53 53.14
C LEU A 249 12.69 -26.44 51.91
N SER A 250 12.11 -27.62 52.11
CA SER A 250 11.94 -28.61 51.04
C SER A 250 11.02 -28.11 49.92
N ASN A 251 9.98 -27.34 50.28
CA ASN A 251 8.98 -26.80 49.36
C ASN A 251 9.31 -25.37 48.85
N LEU A 252 10.35 -24.74 49.38
CA LEU A 252 10.79 -23.41 48.94
C LEU A 252 11.05 -23.29 47.42
N PRO A 253 11.69 -24.26 46.72
CA PRO A 253 11.92 -24.15 45.28
C PRO A 253 10.62 -23.98 44.48
N ALA A 254 9.59 -24.76 44.80
CA ALA A 254 8.29 -24.68 44.13
C ALA A 254 7.59 -23.34 44.40
N MET A 255 7.70 -22.81 45.63
CA MET A 255 7.11 -21.54 46.01
C MET A 255 7.81 -20.34 45.36
N LEU A 256 9.14 -20.36 45.26
CA LEU A 256 9.91 -19.33 44.54
C LEU A 256 9.59 -19.36 43.04
N GLN A 257 9.46 -20.54 42.44
CA GLN A 257 9.09 -20.67 41.03
C GLN A 257 7.70 -20.07 40.74
N ARG A 258 6.73 -20.21 41.65
CA ARG A 258 5.38 -19.62 41.51
C ARG A 258 5.40 -18.09 41.38
N ILE A 259 6.35 -17.41 42.00
CA ILE A 259 6.52 -15.95 41.86
C ILE A 259 7.47 -15.55 40.73
N GLY A 260 7.94 -16.51 39.94
CA GLY A 260 8.78 -16.30 38.75
C GLY A 260 10.28 -16.27 39.02
N ILE A 261 10.75 -16.81 40.15
CA ILE A 261 12.20 -16.97 40.40
C ILE A 261 12.70 -18.20 39.66
N HIS A 262 13.78 -18.03 38.90
CA HIS A 262 14.41 -19.11 38.15
C HIS A 262 15.05 -20.16 39.09
N PRO A 263 14.96 -21.46 38.78
CA PRO A 263 15.51 -22.53 39.64
C PRO A 263 16.99 -22.34 40.02
N ASP A 264 17.81 -21.77 39.14
CA ASP A 264 19.24 -21.51 39.39
C ASP A 264 19.51 -20.61 40.61
N TYR A 265 18.54 -19.79 41.03
CA TYR A 265 18.70 -18.90 42.19
C TYR A 265 18.21 -19.54 43.50
N THR A 266 17.64 -20.74 43.44
CA THR A 266 17.04 -21.42 44.62
C THR A 266 18.06 -21.59 45.75
N ASP A 267 19.28 -22.01 45.43
CA ASP A 267 20.34 -22.24 46.42
C ASP A 267 20.78 -20.95 47.10
N ILE A 268 20.76 -19.82 46.37
CA ILE A 268 21.05 -18.50 46.94
C ILE A 268 20.00 -18.16 48.00
N TYR A 269 18.71 -18.28 47.66
CA TYR A 269 17.62 -17.99 48.60
C TYR A 269 17.62 -18.94 49.81
N LYS A 270 17.93 -20.23 49.62
CA LYS A 270 18.09 -21.19 50.73
C LYS A 270 19.24 -20.80 51.66
N THR A 271 20.38 -20.41 51.09
CA THR A 271 21.56 -20.01 51.87
C THR A 271 21.28 -18.76 52.70
N LEU A 272 20.62 -17.76 52.09
CA LEU A 272 20.27 -16.50 52.75
C LEU A 272 19.11 -16.64 53.77
N ALA A 273 18.37 -17.74 53.74
CA ALA A 273 17.26 -17.97 54.67
C ALA A 273 17.73 -18.21 56.10
N TYR A 274 18.92 -18.81 56.28
CA TYR A 274 19.46 -19.07 57.61
C TYR A 274 20.37 -17.93 58.06
N PRO A 275 20.25 -17.47 59.32
CA PRO A 275 21.22 -16.53 59.86
C PRO A 275 22.61 -17.17 59.83
N ILE A 276 23.62 -16.36 59.50
CA ILE A 276 25.01 -16.77 59.65
C ILE A 276 25.19 -17.17 61.12
N PRO A 277 25.54 -18.44 61.43
CA PRO A 277 25.73 -18.84 62.81
C PRO A 277 26.75 -17.89 63.44
N PRO A 278 26.51 -17.40 64.67
CA PRO A 278 27.48 -16.55 65.33
C PRO A 278 28.81 -17.30 65.32
N VAL A 279 29.86 -16.65 64.82
CA VAL A 279 31.22 -17.16 65.00
C VAL A 279 31.38 -17.26 66.51
N ALA A 280 31.38 -18.47 67.05
CA ALA A 280 31.75 -18.66 68.43
C ALA A 280 33.14 -18.06 68.55
N ASP A 281 33.28 -16.98 69.33
CA ASP A 281 34.59 -16.44 69.66
C ASP A 281 35.39 -17.60 70.25
N LEU A 282 36.31 -18.15 69.46
CA LEU A 282 37.35 -19.06 69.89
C LEU A 282 38.37 -18.23 70.68
N ILE A 283 37.94 -17.67 71.81
CA ILE A 283 38.84 -17.14 72.83
C ILE A 283 38.82 -18.16 73.96
N THR A 284 39.82 -19.04 73.91
CA THR A 284 40.24 -19.91 75.02
C THR A 284 41.44 -19.27 75.69
#